data_AF-A0A925WF21-F1
#
_entry.id   AF-A0A925WF21-F1
#
_cell.length_a   1.000
_cell.length_b   1.000
_cell.length_c   1.000
_cell.angle_alpha   90.00
_cell.angle_beta   90.00
_cell.angle_gamma   90.00
#
_symmetry.space_group_name_H-M   'P 1'
#
loop_
_entity.id
_entity.type
_entity.pdbx_description
1 polymer ?
#
loop_
_entity_poly.entity_id
_entity_poly.type
_entity_poly.pdbx_seq_one_letter_code
_entity_poly.pdbx_strand_id
1 'polypeptide(L)'
;MKRTALILLGGLLLALAVYAGVFMTSTSRARSLAKSEAPALAWMREEYGLDDNQFDRLCELHDAYRPRCMEMCRRIDEKNTRLQELLAATNVVTPEIKAVLADAARIRAECQASMLEHFYAVAQTMPPEQGRKYLAWIKAETLKPQTMMSHSPSAPSHHRQ
;
A
#
# COMPACT_ATOMS: atom_id res chain seq x y z
N MET A 1 -20.04 -39.06 -35.80
CA MET A 1 -19.26 -39.04 -34.53
C MET A 1 -17.86 -38.46 -34.69
N LYS A 2 -17.00 -38.96 -35.59
CA LYS A 2 -15.61 -38.46 -35.77
C LYS A 2 -15.52 -36.99 -36.21
N ARG A 3 -16.39 -36.55 -37.12
CA ARG A 3 -16.40 -35.15 -37.63
C ARG A 3 -16.86 -34.13 -36.59
N THR A 4 -17.88 -34.47 -35.80
CA THR A 4 -18.36 -33.65 -34.69
C THR A 4 -17.33 -33.54 -33.57
N ALA A 5 -16.64 -34.64 -33.25
CA ALA A 5 -15.52 -34.62 -32.29
C ALA A 5 -14.36 -33.73 -32.77
N LEU A 6 -14.00 -33.78 -34.07
CA LEU A 6 -12.96 -32.92 -34.64
C LEU A 6 -13.32 -31.43 -34.58
N ILE A 7 -14.58 -31.07 -34.83
CA ILE A 7 -15.04 -29.67 -34.75
C ILE A 7 -14.99 -29.16 -33.30
N LEU A 8 -15.45 -29.96 -32.34
CA LEU A 8 -15.39 -29.59 -30.92
C LEU A 8 -13.95 -29.45 -30.42
N LEU A 9 -13.07 -30.38 -30.81
CA LEU A 9 -11.66 -30.33 -30.43
C LEU A 9 -10.97 -29.10 -31.04
N GLY A 10 -11.26 -28.78 -32.30
CA GLY A 10 -10.73 -27.60 -32.99
C GLY A 10 -11.20 -26.29 -32.35
N GLY A 11 -12.48 -26.19 -32.01
CA GLY A 11 -13.02 -25.02 -31.30
C GLY A 11 -12.41 -24.82 -29.91
N LEU A 12 -12.21 -25.91 -29.17
CA LEU A 12 -11.57 -25.88 -27.85
C LEU A 12 -10.11 -25.42 -27.94
N LEU A 13 -9.35 -25.95 -28.90
CA LEU A 13 -7.96 -25.54 -29.12
C LEU A 13 -7.85 -24.07 -29.54
N LEU A 14 -8.76 -23.61 -30.40
CA LEU A 14 -8.81 -22.19 -30.79
C LEU A 14 -9.14 -21.29 -29.60
N ALA A 15 -10.12 -21.67 -28.77
CA ALA A 15 -10.48 -20.92 -27.57
C ALA A 15 -9.32 -20.87 -26.55
N LEU A 16 -8.62 -21.99 -26.34
CA LEU A 16 -7.42 -22.06 -25.51
C LEU A 16 -6.30 -21.16 -26.04
N ALA A 17 -6.06 -21.16 -27.36
CA ALA A 17 -5.03 -20.33 -27.98
C ALA A 17 -5.35 -18.83 -27.84
N VAL A 18 -6.60 -18.44 -28.09
CA VAL A 18 -7.06 -17.05 -27.91
C VAL A 18 -6.97 -16.64 -26.44
N TYR A 19 -7.45 -17.48 -25.52
CA TYR A 19 -7.36 -17.21 -24.09
C TYR A 19 -5.91 -17.08 -23.63
N ALA A 20 -5.02 -17.99 -24.04
CA ALA A 20 -3.61 -17.93 -23.71
C ALA A 20 -2.95 -16.66 -24.26
N GLY A 21 -3.26 -16.26 -25.50
CA GLY A 21 -2.77 -15.02 -26.09
C GLY A 21 -3.21 -13.79 -25.29
N VAL A 22 -4.50 -13.67 -25.00
CA VAL A 22 -5.05 -12.56 -24.19
C VAL A 22 -4.48 -12.57 -22.78
N PHE A 23 -4.38 -13.74 -22.15
CA PHE A 23 -3.82 -13.88 -20.82
C PHE A 23 -2.35 -13.47 -20.78
N MET A 24 -1.54 -13.90 -21.75
CA MET A 24 -0.11 -13.55 -21.80
C MET A 24 0.10 -12.06 -22.06
N THR A 25 -0.66 -11.43 -22.94
CA THR A 25 -0.52 -9.99 -23.21
C THR A 25 -1.02 -9.17 -22.02
N SER A 26 -2.20 -9.47 -21.48
CA SER A 26 -2.78 -8.74 -20.33
C SER A 26 -1.98 -8.90 -19.04
N THR A 27 -1.42 -10.07 -18.78
CA THR A 27 -0.65 -10.34 -17.54
C THR A 27 0.85 -10.16 -17.67
N SER A 28 1.38 -9.88 -18.87
CA SER A 28 2.82 -9.70 -19.10
C SER A 28 3.44 -8.66 -18.17
N ARG A 29 2.76 -7.51 -18.01
CA ARG A 29 3.19 -6.40 -17.14
C ARG A 29 3.22 -6.81 -15.67
N ALA A 30 2.11 -7.33 -15.16
CA ALA A 30 2.01 -7.81 -13.79
C ALA A 30 3.05 -8.89 -13.48
N ARG A 31 3.32 -9.79 -14.44
CA ARG A 31 4.31 -10.86 -14.31
C ARG A 31 5.75 -10.36 -14.37
N SER A 32 6.02 -9.33 -15.17
CA SER A 32 7.33 -8.68 -15.24
C SER A 32 7.63 -7.93 -13.93
N LEU A 33 6.66 -7.16 -13.44
CA LEU A 33 6.75 -6.45 -12.17
C LEU A 33 6.95 -7.40 -10.98
N ALA A 34 6.22 -8.52 -10.95
CA ALA A 34 6.36 -9.54 -9.90
C ALA A 34 7.73 -10.23 -9.86
N LYS A 35 8.51 -10.16 -10.95
CA LYS A 35 9.86 -10.72 -11.05
C LYS A 35 10.98 -9.72 -10.78
N SER A 36 10.66 -8.43 -10.59
CA SER A 36 11.65 -7.40 -10.29
C SER A 36 12.18 -7.55 -8.85
N GLU A 37 13.37 -7.00 -8.58
CA GLU A 37 14.01 -7.08 -7.25
C GLU A 37 13.20 -6.34 -6.16
N ALA A 38 12.45 -5.30 -6.54
CA ALA A 38 11.56 -4.56 -5.66
C ALA A 38 10.14 -4.47 -6.26
N PRO A 39 9.35 -5.55 -6.25
CA PRO A 39 8.06 -5.61 -6.95
C PRO A 39 7.05 -4.57 -6.45
N ALA A 40 7.17 -4.17 -5.17
CA ALA A 40 6.35 -3.12 -4.57
C ALA A 40 6.66 -1.71 -5.09
N LEU A 41 7.87 -1.47 -5.61
CA LEU A 41 8.32 -0.17 -6.14
C LEU A 41 8.41 -0.15 -7.67
N ALA A 42 8.41 -1.31 -8.32
CA ALA A 42 8.58 -1.42 -9.76
C ALA A 42 7.50 -0.68 -10.57
N TRP A 43 6.30 -0.49 -10.02
CA TRP A 43 5.28 0.35 -10.64
C TRP A 43 5.69 1.83 -10.70
N MET A 44 6.45 2.34 -9.72
CA MET A 44 6.94 3.72 -9.73
C MET A 44 7.96 3.95 -10.83
N ARG A 45 8.79 2.94 -11.11
CA ARG A 45 9.75 2.98 -12.20
C ARG A 45 9.05 3.20 -13.54
N GLU A 46 7.99 2.45 -13.79
CA GLU A 46 7.19 2.56 -15.02
C GLU A 46 6.41 3.89 -15.09
N GLU A 47 5.72 4.27 -14.01
CA GLU A 47 4.82 5.44 -13.98
C GLU A 47 5.58 6.77 -14.10
N TYR A 48 6.77 6.85 -13.51
CA TYR A 48 7.59 8.06 -13.48
C TYR A 48 8.80 8.01 -14.41
N GLY A 49 8.96 6.94 -15.19
CA GLY A 49 10.02 6.79 -16.18
C GLY A 49 11.42 6.84 -15.58
N LEU A 50 11.63 6.14 -14.46
CA LEU A 50 12.92 6.14 -13.75
C LEU A 50 13.95 5.29 -14.48
N ASP A 51 15.16 5.84 -14.62
CA ASP A 51 16.32 5.04 -15.03
C ASP A 51 16.78 4.09 -13.92
N ASP A 52 17.73 3.19 -14.22
CA ASP A 52 18.22 2.20 -13.26
C ASP A 52 18.81 2.87 -12.00
N ASN A 53 19.60 3.94 -12.16
CA ASN A 53 20.24 4.62 -11.02
C ASN A 53 19.20 5.30 -10.11
N GLN A 54 18.23 5.97 -10.70
CA GLN A 54 17.12 6.60 -9.99
C GLN A 54 16.27 5.57 -9.25
N PHE A 55 16.06 4.39 -9.86
CA PHE A 55 15.31 3.30 -9.27
C PHE A 55 16.07 2.62 -8.12
N ASP A 56 17.38 2.40 -8.27
CA ASP A 56 18.22 1.84 -7.20
C ASP A 56 18.23 2.78 -5.99
N ARG A 57 18.42 4.08 -6.22
CA ARG A 57 18.38 5.10 -5.16
C ARG A 57 17.01 5.18 -4.48
N LEU A 58 15.93 5.01 -5.23
CA LEU A 58 14.58 4.92 -4.66
C LEU A 58 14.44 3.70 -3.74
N CYS A 59 14.93 2.54 -4.18
CA CYS A 59 14.87 1.30 -3.39
C CYS A 59 15.67 1.43 -2.10
N GLU A 60 16.92 1.91 -2.18
CA GLU A 60 17.76 2.18 -1.01
C GLU A 60 17.08 3.11 -0.02
N LEU A 61 16.48 4.20 -0.51
CA LEU A 61 15.78 5.16 0.33
C LEU A 61 14.56 4.53 1.03
N HIS A 62 13.82 3.69 0.32
CA HIS A 62 12.66 3.01 0.89
C HIS A 62 13.06 1.95 1.94
N ASP A 63 14.10 1.18 1.67
CA ASP A 63 14.61 0.17 2.59
C ASP A 63 15.21 0.80 3.85
N ALA A 64 15.92 1.92 3.72
CA ALA A 64 16.43 2.69 4.86
C ALA A 64 15.31 3.28 5.73
N TYR A 65 14.18 3.67 5.14
CA TYR A 65 13.03 4.21 5.86
C TYR A 65 12.22 3.14 6.60
N ARG A 66 12.13 1.92 6.05
CA ARG A 66 11.32 0.82 6.60
C ARG A 66 11.50 0.57 8.11
N PRO A 67 12.71 0.43 8.67
CA PRO A 67 12.88 0.21 10.11
C PRO A 67 12.34 1.36 10.96
N ARG A 68 12.52 2.62 10.53
CA ARG A 68 11.99 3.80 11.23
C ARG A 68 10.46 3.79 11.22
N CYS A 69 9.84 3.42 10.10
CA CYS A 69 8.39 3.27 9.98
C CYS A 69 7.85 2.21 10.95
N MET A 70 8.47 1.03 10.98
CA MET A 70 8.04 -0.07 11.85
C MET A 70 8.15 0.29 13.34
N GLU A 71 9.24 0.98 13.74
CA GLU A 71 9.41 1.40 15.13
C GLU A 71 8.35 2.42 15.55
N MET A 72 7.97 3.36 14.68
CA MET A 72 6.88 4.29 14.97
C MET A 72 5.54 3.56 15.15
N CYS A 73 5.23 2.58 14.28
CA CYS A 73 4.03 1.74 14.45
C CYS A 73 4.04 1.00 15.78
N ARG A 74 5.18 0.36 16.14
CA ARG A 74 5.34 -0.35 17.41
C ARG A 74 5.07 0.56 18.61
N ARG A 75 5.60 1.78 18.61
CA ARG A 75 5.40 2.77 19.68
C ARG A 75 3.94 3.23 19.79
N ILE A 76 3.25 3.39 18.66
CA ILE A 76 1.82 3.74 18.63
C ILE A 76 1.00 2.60 19.22
N ASP A 77 1.29 1.35 18.83
CA ASP A 77 0.59 0.17 19.33
C ASP A 77 0.77 0.00 20.83
N GLU A 78 2.00 0.18 21.34
CA GLU A 78 2.29 0.14 22.78
C GLU A 78 1.42 1.14 23.57
N LYS A 79 1.28 2.38 23.07
CA LYS A 79 0.42 3.39 23.71
C LYS A 79 -1.06 3.06 23.58
N ASN A 80 -1.50 2.47 22.46
CA ASN A 80 -2.89 2.05 22.28
C ASN A 80 -3.25 0.89 23.23
N THR A 81 -2.37 -0.11 23.38
CA THR A 81 -2.53 -1.20 24.35
C THR A 81 -2.62 -0.65 25.77
N ARG A 82 -1.71 0.25 26.15
CA ARG A 82 -1.76 0.89 27.47
C ARG A 82 -3.06 1.66 27.70
N LEU A 83 -3.54 2.38 26.68
CA LEU A 83 -4.80 3.11 26.75
C LEU A 83 -5.99 2.15 26.95
N GLN A 84 -6.01 1.01 26.24
CA GLN A 84 -7.05 0.00 26.38
C GLN A 84 -7.08 -0.60 27.79
N GLU A 85 -5.92 -0.93 28.37
CA GLU A 85 -5.81 -1.43 29.75
C GLU A 85 -6.37 -0.44 30.76
N LEU A 86 -6.01 0.84 30.63
CA LEU A 86 -6.47 1.89 31.52
C LEU A 86 -7.98 2.10 31.42
N LEU A 87 -8.53 2.12 30.20
CA LEU A 87 -9.97 2.26 29.97
C LEU A 87 -10.76 1.05 30.46
N ALA A 88 -10.18 -0.16 30.44
CA ALA A 88 -10.83 -1.34 31.00
C ALA A 88 -10.89 -1.34 32.54
N ALA A 89 -9.95 -0.64 33.19
CA ALA A 89 -9.82 -0.60 34.65
C ALA A 89 -10.71 0.47 35.33
N THR A 90 -11.33 1.38 34.58
CA THR A 90 -12.09 2.51 35.15
C THR A 90 -13.23 2.97 34.25
N ASN A 91 -14.26 3.56 34.86
CA ASN A 91 -15.39 4.16 34.15
C ASN A 91 -15.29 5.69 34.04
N VAL A 92 -14.15 6.28 34.42
CA VAL A 92 -13.93 7.74 34.37
C VAL A 92 -12.61 8.06 33.68
N VAL A 93 -12.57 9.16 32.92
CA VAL A 93 -11.33 9.62 32.28
C VAL A 93 -10.39 10.20 33.33
N THR A 94 -9.32 9.46 33.63
CA THR A 94 -8.30 9.85 34.61
C THR A 94 -7.24 10.78 33.98
N PRO A 95 -6.46 11.50 34.81
CA PRO A 95 -5.28 12.23 34.33
C PRO A 95 -4.28 11.35 33.59
N GLU A 96 -4.11 10.08 34.01
CA GLU A 96 -3.24 9.12 33.34
C GLU A 96 -3.73 8.78 31.92
N ILE A 97 -5.04 8.55 31.75
CA ILE A 97 -5.65 8.34 30.44
C ILE A 97 -5.40 9.55 29.52
N LYS A 98 -5.56 10.77 30.04
CA LYS A 98 -5.27 11.99 29.27
C LYS A 98 -3.80 12.09 28.87
N ALA A 99 -2.88 11.73 29.76
CA ALA A 99 -1.45 11.73 29.46
C ALA A 99 -1.08 10.72 28.37
N VAL A 100 -1.60 9.49 28.45
CA VAL A 100 -1.38 8.45 27.41
C VAL A 100 -1.96 8.87 26.06
N LEU A 101 -3.14 9.49 26.04
CA LEU A 101 -3.72 10.06 24.83
C LEU A 101 -2.84 11.14 24.20
N ALA A 102 -2.33 12.08 25.01
CA ALA A 102 -1.45 13.15 24.53
C ALA A 102 -0.14 12.58 23.96
N ASP A 103 0.45 11.60 24.63
CA ASP A 103 1.63 10.89 24.15
C ASP A 103 1.37 10.19 22.81
N ALA A 104 0.25 9.47 22.71
CA ALA A 104 -0.11 8.75 21.50
C ALA A 104 -0.40 9.71 20.33
N ALA A 105 -0.94 10.90 20.60
CA ALA A 105 -1.12 11.96 19.60
C ALA A 105 0.23 12.52 19.13
N ARG A 106 1.16 12.78 20.07
CA ARG A 106 2.51 13.25 19.73
C ARG A 106 3.26 12.27 18.84
N ILE A 107 3.26 10.97 19.16
CA ILE A 107 3.94 9.94 18.35
C ILE A 107 3.31 9.85 16.95
N ARG A 108 1.99 9.98 16.84
CA ARG A 108 1.31 10.03 15.52
C ARG A 108 1.77 11.23 14.70
N ALA A 109 1.90 12.41 15.32
CA ALA A 109 2.41 13.60 14.64
C ALA A 109 3.87 13.40 14.18
N GLU A 110 4.73 12.81 15.02
CA GLU A 110 6.11 12.46 14.65
C GLU A 110 6.17 11.48 13.46
N CYS A 111 5.30 10.47 13.47
CA CYS A 111 5.19 9.49 12.38
C CYS A 111 4.75 10.15 11.07
N GLN A 112 3.74 11.02 11.12
CA GLN A 112 3.26 11.76 9.95
C GLN A 112 4.32 12.70 9.38
N ALA A 113 5.05 13.42 10.23
CA ALA A 113 6.16 14.28 9.80
C ALA A 113 7.26 13.47 9.11
N SER A 114 7.69 12.36 9.73
CA SER A 114 8.67 11.42 9.18
C SER A 114 8.26 10.85 7.82
N MET A 115 6.97 10.55 7.65
CA MET A 115 6.42 10.04 6.39
C MET A 115 6.45 11.11 5.29
N LEU A 116 6.10 12.35 5.63
CA LEU A 116 6.19 13.47 4.69
C LEU A 116 7.63 13.74 4.26
N GLU A 117 8.59 13.73 5.19
CA GLU A 117 10.03 13.82 4.89
C GLU A 117 10.45 12.74 3.87
N HIS A 118 10.03 11.49 4.09
CA HIS A 118 10.28 10.38 3.18
C HIS A 118 9.71 10.62 1.78
N PHE A 119 8.46 11.10 1.68
CA PHE A 119 7.84 11.42 0.38
C PHE A 119 8.60 12.52 -0.37
N TYR A 120 9.08 13.56 0.33
CA TYR A 120 9.92 14.58 -0.31
C TYR A 120 11.26 14.01 -0.78
N ALA A 121 11.87 13.11 -0.01
CA ALA A 121 13.13 12.48 -0.40
C ALA A 121 12.96 11.54 -1.60
N VAL A 122 11.87 10.77 -1.66
CA VAL A 122 11.47 9.98 -2.84
C VAL A 122 11.31 10.86 -4.07
N ALA A 123 10.63 12.01 -3.94
CA ALA A 123 10.42 12.91 -5.08
C ALA A 123 11.73 13.47 -5.66
N GLN A 124 12.78 13.58 -4.83
CA GLN A 124 14.10 14.07 -5.24
C GLN A 124 14.91 13.03 -6.02
N THR A 125 14.54 11.74 -5.98
CA THR A 125 15.18 10.71 -6.83
C THR A 125 14.60 10.69 -8.24
N MET A 126 13.51 11.41 -8.48
CA MET A 126 12.81 11.44 -9.76
C MET A 126 13.23 12.64 -10.63
N PRO A 127 12.99 12.60 -11.95
CA PRO A 127 13.04 13.79 -12.79
C PRO A 127 12.16 14.91 -12.22
N PRO A 128 12.55 16.20 -12.30
CA PRO A 128 11.88 17.29 -11.58
C PRO A 128 10.38 17.41 -11.85
N GLU A 129 9.94 17.17 -13.09
CA GLU A 129 8.51 17.17 -13.45
C GLU A 129 7.75 16.01 -12.81
N GLN A 130 8.37 14.83 -12.79
CA GLN A 130 7.79 13.61 -12.23
C GLN A 130 7.72 13.66 -10.71
N GLY A 131 8.75 14.17 -10.04
CA GLY A 131 8.74 14.42 -8.61
C GLY A 131 7.62 15.40 -8.19
N ARG A 132 7.34 16.43 -8.99
CA ARG A 132 6.20 17.33 -8.76
C ARG A 132 4.86 16.62 -8.91
N LYS A 133 4.69 15.80 -9.96
CA LYS A 133 3.48 14.99 -10.18
C LYS A 133 3.25 14.02 -9.02
N TYR A 134 4.30 13.32 -8.58
CA TYR A 134 4.27 12.42 -7.44
C TYR A 134 3.83 13.13 -6.16
N LEU A 135 4.45 14.27 -5.82
CA LEU A 135 4.07 15.02 -4.61
C LEU A 135 2.65 15.59 -4.68
N ALA A 136 2.17 16.02 -5.84
CA ALA A 136 0.79 16.47 -6.00
C ALA A 136 -0.20 15.34 -5.69
N TRP A 137 0.06 14.14 -6.21
CA TRP A 137 -0.74 12.96 -5.95
C TRP A 137 -0.69 12.55 -4.46
N ILE A 138 0.50 12.44 -3.88
CA ILE A 138 0.67 12.10 -2.46
C ILE A 138 -0.05 13.09 -1.55
N LYS A 139 0.03 14.40 -1.81
CA LYS A 139 -0.69 15.40 -1.02
C LYS A 139 -2.20 15.22 -1.11
N ALA A 140 -2.70 14.96 -2.32
CA ALA A 140 -4.12 14.72 -2.56
C ALA A 140 -4.62 13.44 -1.86
N GLU A 141 -3.78 12.41 -1.73
CA GLU A 141 -4.13 11.15 -1.07
C GLU A 141 -3.98 11.23 0.47
N THR A 142 -2.85 11.75 0.94
CA THR A 142 -2.48 11.76 2.37
C THR A 142 -3.34 12.72 3.19
N LEU A 143 -3.77 13.83 2.58
CA LEU A 143 -4.56 14.86 3.26
C LEU A 143 -6.07 14.64 3.09
N LYS A 144 -6.53 13.52 2.50
CA LYS A 144 -7.94 13.17 2.53
C LYS A 144 -8.40 13.11 3.99
N PRO A 145 -9.50 13.78 4.36
CA PRO A 145 -10.03 13.68 5.71
C PRO A 145 -10.25 12.20 6.03
N GLN A 146 -9.50 11.66 6.98
CA GLN A 146 -9.86 10.37 7.55
C GLN A 146 -11.22 10.57 8.19
N THR A 147 -12.25 9.93 7.64
CA THR A 147 -13.58 9.93 8.23
C THR A 147 -13.49 9.22 9.58
N MET A 148 -13.10 9.94 10.63
CA MET A 148 -13.25 9.49 12.00
C MET A 148 -14.75 9.30 12.21
N MET A 149 -15.18 8.05 12.38
CA MET A 149 -16.58 7.59 12.42
C MET A 149 -17.24 7.20 11.09
N SER A 150 -16.59 6.35 10.30
CA SER A 150 -17.32 5.45 9.40
C SER A 150 -17.92 4.31 10.22
N HIS A 151 -19.13 4.47 10.74
CA HIS A 151 -19.94 3.32 11.17
C HIS A 151 -20.31 2.51 9.92
N SER A 152 -19.50 1.53 9.56
CA SER A 152 -19.97 0.41 8.77
C SER A 152 -20.66 -0.55 9.74
N PRO A 153 -22.00 -0.73 9.68
CA PRO A 153 -22.61 -1.87 10.32
C PRO A 153 -22.04 -3.10 9.61
N SER A 154 -21.39 -3.98 10.37
CA SER A 154 -20.90 -5.27 9.90
C SER A 154 -22.07 -6.00 9.25
N ALA A 155 -22.11 -6.04 7.92
CA ALA A 155 -23.09 -6.82 7.19
C ALA A 155 -22.79 -8.31 7.44
N PRO A 156 -23.79 -9.13 7.78
CA PRO A 156 -23.57 -10.54 8.07
C PRO A 156 -23.08 -11.28 6.83
N SER A 157 -22.02 -12.06 7.03
CA SER A 157 -21.42 -12.95 6.04
C SER A 157 -22.44 -13.99 5.56
N HIS A 158 -23.01 -13.78 4.36
CA HIS A 158 -23.65 -14.87 3.64
C HIS A 158 -22.60 -15.63 2.84
N HIS A 159 -22.18 -16.76 3.41
CA HIS A 159 -21.65 -17.89 2.66
C HIS A 159 -22.55 -18.18 1.45
N ARG A 160 -21.97 -18.27 0.26
CA ARG A 160 -22.57 -19.02 -0.84
C ARG A 160 -21.50 -19.89 -1.51
N GLN A 161 -21.77 -21.18 -1.43
CA GLN A 161 -21.13 -22.27 -2.18
C GLN A 161 -21.28 -22.06 -3.68
#